data_AF-A0A9X2BMZ1-F1
#
_entry.id   AF-A0A9X2BMZ1-F1
#
_cell.length_a   1.000
_cell.length_b   1.000
_cell.length_c   1.000
_cell.angle_alpha   90.00
_cell.angle_beta   90.00
_cell.angle_gamma   90.00
#
_symmetry.space_group_name_H-M   'P 1'
#
loop_
_entity.id
_entity.type
_entity.pdbx_description
1 polymer ?
#
loop_
_entity_poly.entity_id
_entity_poly.type
_entity_poly.pdbx_seq_one_letter_code
_entity_poly.pdbx_strand_id
1 'polypeptide(L)' 'MKYIIVTDFGGFLWWLTIKFCKTKLEEEQGEKNWARNIIFLITIGILIAFIVIKVF' A
#
# COMPACT_ATOMS: atom_id res chain seq x y z
N MET A 1 11.03 10.13 9.92
CA MET A 1 10.72 8.91 10.71
C MET A 1 9.27 8.78 11.22
N LYS A 2 8.34 9.74 11.05
CA LYS A 2 6.96 9.62 11.57
C LYS A 2 6.00 8.73 10.76
N TYR A 3 6.36 8.34 9.53
CA TYR A 3 5.43 7.67 8.60
C TYR A 3 5.76 6.20 8.32
N ILE A 4 6.75 5.62 9.02
CA ILE A 4 7.28 4.27 8.75
C ILE A 4 6.15 3.24 8.60
N ILE A 5 5.23 3.18 9.56
CA ILE A 5 4.14 2.20 9.55
C ILE A 5 3.26 2.30 8.30
N VAL A 6 2.94 3.51 7.85
CA VAL A 6 2.08 3.74 6.69
C VAL A 6 2.82 3.38 5.40
N THR A 7 4.08 3.79 5.28
CA THR A 7 4.93 3.42 4.14
C THR A 7 5.19 1.93 4.07
N ASP A 8 5.36 1.26 5.22
CA ASP A 8 5.63 -0.17 5.31
C ASP A 8 4.41 -0.98 4.89
N PHE A 9 3.23 -0.63 5.40
CA PHE A 9 1.97 -1.30 5.01
C PHE A 9 1.64 -1.04 3.55
N GLY A 10 1.77 0.20 3.07
CA GLY A 10 1.47 0.52 1.68
C GLY A 10 2.45 -0.15 0.72
N GLY A 11 3.74 -0.19 1.07
CA GLY A 11 4.77 -0.89 0.30
C GLY A 11 4.57 -2.40 0.31
N PHE A 12 4.21 -2.98 1.46
CA PHE A 12 3.87 -4.39 1.59
C PHE A 12 2.66 -4.76 0.74
N LEU A 13 1.55 -4.00 0.81
CA LEU A 13 0.36 -4.25 0.01
C LEU A 13 0.65 -4.11 -1.49
N TRP A 14 1.41 -3.08 -1.89
CA TRP A 14 1.83 -2.89 -3.27
C TRP A 14 2.67 -4.07 -3.77
N TRP A 15 3.66 -4.48 -2.98
CA TRP A 15 4.49 -5.64 -3.29
C TRP A 15 3.67 -6.91 -3.40
N LEU A 16 2.77 -7.17 -2.44
CA LEU A 16 1.93 -8.35 -2.40
C LEU A 16 0.96 -8.44 -3.60
N THR A 17 0.36 -7.32 -3.99
CA THR A 17 -0.73 -7.31 -5.00
C THR A 17 -0.26 -7.06 -6.43
N ILE A 18 0.80 -6.26 -6.63
CA ILE A 18 1.25 -5.83 -7.96
C ILE A 18 2.62 -6.45 -8.33
N LYS A 19 3.57 -6.40 -7.39
CA LYS A 19 4.99 -6.75 -7.64
C LYS A 19 5.41 -8.06 -7.00
N PHE A 20 4.46 -8.98 -6.76
CA PHE A 20 4.67 -10.20 -5.98
C PHE A 20 5.95 -10.94 -6.40
N CYS A 21 6.95 -10.97 -5.49
CA CYS A 21 8.28 -11.55 -5.71
C CYS A 21 9.09 -11.01 -6.92
N LYS A 22 8.64 -9.93 -7.58
CA LYS A 22 9.32 -9.30 -8.73
C LYS A 22 10.33 -8.24 -8.31
N THR A 23 10.18 -7.68 -7.11
CA THR A 23 11.09 -6.69 -6.52
C THR A 23 11.38 -7.05 -5.07
N LYS A 24 12.41 -6.44 -4.48
CA LYS A 24 12.67 -6.62 -3.04
C LYS A 24 11.67 -5.79 -2.24
N LEU A 25 11.07 -6.39 -1.22
CA LEU A 25 10.11 -5.71 -0.35
C LEU A 25 10.72 -4.43 0.28
N GLU A 26 11.99 -4.50 0.69
CA GLU A 26 12.73 -3.36 1.25
C GLU A 26 12.83 -2.16 0.29
N GLU A 27 13.03 -2.42 -1.02
CA GLU A 27 13.06 -1.36 -2.04
C GLU A 27 11.67 -0.71 -2.19
N GLU A 28 10.61 -1.50 -2.07
CA GLU A 28 9.24 -1.02 -2.17
C GLU A 28 8.78 -0.23 -0.93
N GLN A 29 9.32 -0.53 0.26
CA GLN A 29 9.03 0.16 1.51
C GLN A 29 9.91 1.42 1.73
N GLY A 30 10.95 1.62 0.91
CA GLY A 30 11.85 2.76 1.03
C GLY A 30 11.20 4.14 0.82
N GLU A 31 11.82 5.18 1.38
CA GLU A 31 11.31 6.57 1.37
C GLU A 31 11.07 7.13 -0.04
N LYS A 32 11.78 6.63 -1.07
CA LYS A 32 11.56 7.02 -2.47
C LYS A 32 10.15 6.70 -2.96
N ASN A 33 9.54 5.66 -2.40
CA ASN A 33 8.21 5.18 -2.78
C ASN A 33 7.12 5.65 -1.80
N TRP A 34 7.43 6.55 -0.87
CA TRP A 34 6.52 6.92 0.22
C TRP A 34 5.17 7.43 -0.28
N ALA A 35 5.18 8.36 -1.24
CA ALA A 35 3.98 8.97 -1.79
C ALA A 35 3.10 7.93 -2.50
N ARG A 36 3.71 7.01 -3.27
CA ARG A 36 3.00 5.91 -3.93
C ARG A 36 2.35 4.98 -2.90
N ASN A 37 3.09 4.59 -1.87
CA ASN A 37 2.60 3.66 -0.84
C ASN A 37 1.39 4.24 -0.09
N ILE A 38 1.40 5.55 0.20
CA ILE A 38 0.28 6.26 0.83
C ILE A 38 -0.93 6.31 -0.11
N ILE A 39 -0.74 6.73 -1.37
CA ILE A 39 -1.82 6.80 -2.36
C ILE A 39 -2.46 5.42 -2.55
N PHE A 40 -1.63 4.38 -2.63
CA PHE A 40 -2.09 3.00 -2.78
C PHE A 40 -2.93 2.54 -1.59
N LEU A 41 -2.49 2.83 -0.36
CA LEU A 41 -3.25 2.55 0.86
C LEU A 41 -4.61 3.24 0.88
N ILE A 42 -4.66 4.53 0.56
CA ILE A 42 -5.91 5.30 0.47
C ILE A 42 -6.84 4.69 -0.58
N THR A 43 -6.30 4.30 -1.73
CA THR A 43 -7.07 3.71 -2.83
C THR A 43 -7.70 2.38 -2.41
N ILE A 44 -6.93 1.50 -1.77
CA ILE A 44 -7.45 0.24 -1.22
C ILE A 44 -8.52 0.52 -0.15
N GLY A 45 -8.29 1.49 0.74
CA GLY A 45 -9.26 1.86 1.77
C GLY A 45 -10.61 2.31 1.20
N ILE A 46 -10.59 3.17 0.17
CA ILE A 46 -11.81 3.61 -0.53
C ILE A 46 -12.51 2.44 -1.21
N LEU A 47 -11.76 1.55 -1.86
CA LEU A 47 -12.32 0.38 -2.54
C LEU A 47 -12.99 -0.58 -1.56
N ILE A 48 -12.35 -0.86 -0.41
CA ILE A 48 -12.95 -1.67 0.65
C ILE A 48 -14.21 -1.00 1.18
N ALA A 49 -14.17 0.30 1.49
CA ALA A 49 -15.34 1.04 1.98
C ALA A 49 -16.51 0.99 0.99
N PHE A 50 -16.22 1.15 -0.31
CA PHE A 50 -17.23 1.05 -1.37
C PHE A 50 -17.86 -0.34 -1.43
N ILE A 51 -17.05 -1.40 -1.36
CA ILE A 51 -17.55 -2.79 -1.33
C ILE A 51 -18.42 -3.00 -0.09
N VAL A 52 -17.96 -2.56 1.08
CA VAL A 52 -18.72 -2.72 2.32
C VAL A 52 -20.09 -2.05 2.22
N ILE A 53 -20.16 -0.79 1.74
CA ILE A 53 -21.42 -0.04 1.62
C ILE A 53 -22.39 -0.65 0.59
N LYS A 54 -21.86 -1.29 -0.46
CA LYS A 54 -22.68 -1.80 -1.57
C LYS A 54 -23.07 -3.27 -1.42
N VAL A 55 -22.30 -4.05 -0.66
CA VAL A 55 -22.47 -5.49 -0.52
C VAL A 55 -23.12 -5.87 0.81
N PHE A 56 -22.91 -5.08 1.87
CA PHE A 56 -23.57 -5.24 3.18
C PHE A 56 -24.65 -4.18 3.38
#